data_AF-A0A950F3H7-F1
#
_entry.id   AF-A0A950F3H7-F1
#
_cell.length_a   1.000
_cell.length_b   1.000
_cell.length_c   1.000
_cell.angle_alpha   90.00
_cell.angle_beta   90.00
_cell.angle_gamma   90.00
#
_symmetry.space_group_name_H-M   'P 1'
#
loop_
_entity.id
_entity.type
_entity.pdbx_description
1 polymer ?
#
loop_
_entity_poly.entity_id
_entity_poly.type
_entity_poly.pdbx_seq_one_letter_code
_entity_poly.pdbx_strand_id
1 'polypeptide(L)' 'SGRTVDQIDRALLERGIFGGRSLEPDFPELAGCALYNVTELHTRGDLDRLGATLEEIV' A
#
# COMPACT_ATOMS: atom_id res chain seq x y z
N SER A 1 -2.06 4.56 -12.95
CA SER A 1 -3.37 4.31 -12.34
C SER A 1 -4.10 5.63 -12.12
N GLY A 2 -5.43 5.62 -12.06
CA GLY A 2 -6.23 6.77 -11.56
C GLY A 2 -6.79 6.52 -10.17
N ARG A 3 -6.19 5.58 -9.43
CA ARG A 3 -6.69 5.08 -8.15
C ARG A 3 -6.12 5.89 -6.99
N THR A 4 -6.94 6.16 -5.98
CA THR A 4 -6.50 6.79 -4.72
C THR A 4 -5.80 5.77 -3.82
N VAL A 5 -5.03 6.25 -2.84
CA VAL A 5 -4.39 5.39 -1.83
C VAL A 5 -5.42 4.53 -1.11
N ASP A 6 -6.55 5.09 -0.72
CA ASP A 6 -7.64 4.35 -0.06
C ASP A 6 -8.23 3.24 -0.94
N GLN A 7 -8.30 3.46 -2.25
CA GLN A 7 -8.77 2.42 -3.19
C GLN A 7 -7.75 1.29 -3.33
N ILE A 8 -6.46 1.62 -3.32
CA ILE A 8 -5.38 0.63 -3.34
C ILE A 8 -5.39 -0.18 -2.04
N ASP A 9 -5.52 0.47 -0.88
CA ASP A 9 -5.58 -0.18 0.43
C ASP A 9 -6.76 -1.16 0.53
N ARG A 10 -7.96 -0.76 0.09
CA ARG A 10 -9.12 -1.67 0.02
C ARG A 10 -8.87 -2.88 -0.86
N ALA A 11 -8.26 -2.70 -2.03
CA ALA A 11 -7.95 -3.80 -2.95
C ALA A 11 -6.85 -4.74 -2.43
N LEU A 12 -5.93 -4.24 -1.59
CA LEU A 12 -4.96 -5.05 -0.87
C LEU A 12 -5.64 -5.84 0.26
N LEU A 13 -6.54 -5.20 1.01
CA LEU A 13 -7.28 -5.82 2.11
C LEU A 13 -8.15 -6.99 1.63
N GLU A 14 -8.79 -6.87 0.46
CA GLU A 14 -9.54 -7.96 -0.19
C GLU A 14 -8.66 -9.18 -0.50
N ARG A 15 -7.34 -8.97 -0.67
CA ARG A 15 -6.34 -10.03 -0.86
C ARG A 15 -5.64 -10.43 0.44
N GLY A 16 -6.10 -9.95 1.59
CA GLY A 16 -5.53 -10.24 2.90
C GLY A 16 -4.17 -9.58 3.14
N ILE A 17 -3.94 -8.40 2.55
CA ILE A 17 -2.73 -7.60 2.74
C ILE A 17 -3.16 -6.24 3.30
N PHE A 18 -2.58 -5.81 4.42
CA PHE A 18 -2.76 -4.44 4.89
C PHE A 18 -1.93 -3.50 4.00
N GLY A 19 -2.58 -2.47 3.44
CA GLY A 19 -1.92 -1.50 2.59
C GLY A 19 -1.25 -0.37 3.37
N GLY A 20 -0.92 0.69 2.64
CA GLY A 20 -0.21 1.85 3.17
C GLY A 20 -1.16 2.93 3.65
N ARG A 21 -0.73 3.69 4.66
CA ARG A 21 -1.44 4.87 5.14
C ARG A 21 -1.24 6.04 4.18
N SER A 22 -2.31 6.71 3.76
CA SER A 22 -2.21 7.95 3.00
C SER A 22 -1.48 9.03 3.83
N LEU A 23 -0.52 9.71 3.21
CA LEU A 23 0.21 10.81 3.84
C LEU A 23 -0.45 12.17 3.64
N GLU A 24 -1.35 12.29 2.66
CA GLU A 24 -2.02 13.54 2.30
C GLU A 24 -2.69 14.29 3.47
N PRO A 25 -3.35 13.63 4.44
CA PRO A 25 -3.99 14.33 5.55
C PRO A 25 -3.02 15.09 6.46
N ASP A 26 -1.77 14.64 6.57
CA ASP A 26 -0.75 15.25 7.43
C ASP A 26 0.30 16.02 6.62
N PHE A 27 0.53 15.63 5.36
CA PHE A 27 1.54 16.15 4.44
C PHE A 27 0.91 16.34 3.04
N PRO A 28 0.23 17.47 2.80
CA PRO A 28 -0.43 17.74 1.51
C PRO A 28 0.52 17.70 0.30
N GLU A 29 1.80 18.01 0.50
CA GLU A 29 2.85 17.91 -0.52
C GLU A 29 3.17 16.47 -0.95
N LEU A 30 2.75 15.47 -0.16
CA LEU A 30 2.85 14.04 -0.45
C LEU A 30 1.50 13.46 -0.89
N ALA A 31 0.63 14.28 -1.50
CA ALA A 31 -0.63 13.82 -2.06
C ALA A 31 -0.42 12.64 -3.04
N GLY A 32 -1.22 11.59 -2.86
CA GLY A 32 -1.08 10.34 -3.64
C GLY A 32 0.05 9.40 -3.17
N CYS A 33 0.84 9.76 -2.16
CA CYS A 33 1.82 8.87 -1.55
C CYS A 33 1.20 8.06 -0.40
N ALA A 34 1.64 6.80 -0.28
CA ALA A 34 1.28 5.89 0.80
C ALA A 34 2.52 5.47 1.58
N LEU A 35 2.42 5.43 2.91
CA LEU A 35 3.46 4.94 3.81
C LEU A 35 3.15 3.50 4.22
N TYR A 36 4.09 2.59 3.96
CA TYR A 36 4.00 1.20 4.37
C TYR A 36 4.91 0.95 5.57
N ASN A 37 4.36 0.37 6.63
CA ASN A 37 5.14 -0.04 7.80
C ASN A 37 5.47 -1.52 7.69
N VAL A 38 6.76 -1.83 7.58
CA VAL A 38 7.27 -3.20 7.53
C VAL A 38 8.21 -3.43 8.71
N THR A 39 7.90 -4.42 9.53
CA THR A 39 8.73 -4.85 10.67
C THR A 39 9.55 -6.09 10.31
N GLU A 40 10.50 -6.44 11.18
CA GLU A 40 11.35 -7.63 11.05
C GLU A 40 10.58 -8.96 11.01
N LEU A 41 9.30 -8.96 11.37
CA LEU A 41 8.43 -10.14 11.29
C LEU A 41 8.04 -10.47 9.84
N HIS A 42 8.13 -9.52 8.91
CA HIS A 42 7.83 -9.79 7.51
C HIS A 42 9.00 -10.43 6.80
N THR A 43 8.71 -11.52 6.09
CA THR A 43 9.68 -12.20 5.26
C THR A 43 9.85 -11.47 3.93
N ARG A 44 10.92 -11.80 3.19
CA ARG A 44 11.08 -11.36 1.80
C ARG A 44 9.87 -11.75 0.94
N GLY A 45 9.35 -12.96 1.12
CA GLY A 45 8.18 -13.44 0.37
C GLY A 45 6.92 -12.61 0.64
N ASP A 46 6.75 -12.08 1.85
CA ASP A 46 5.64 -11.18 2.16
C ASP A 46 5.76 -9.84 1.40
N LEU A 47 6.98 -9.28 1.33
CA LEU A 47 7.25 -8.05 0.59
C LEU A 47 7.14 -8.24 -0.93
N ASP A 48 7.63 -9.38 -1.44
CA ASP A 48 7.49 -9.72 -2.86
C ASP A 48 6.01 -9.88 -3.23
N ARG A 49 5.22 -10.52 -2.35
CA ARG A 49 3.76 -10.65 -2.52
C ARG A 49 3.07 -9.29 -2.51
N LEU A 50 3.44 -8.39 -1.59
CA LEU A 50 2.94 -7.01 -1.56
C LEU A 50 3.27 -6.27 -2.86
N GLY A 51 4.51 -6.33 -3.33
CA GLY A 51 4.96 -5.69 -4.56
C GLY A 51 4.21 -6.18 -5.79
N ALA A 52 4.14 -7.50 -5.98
CA ALA A 52 3.41 -8.10 -7.10
C ALA A 52 1.91 -7.75 -7.07
N THR A 53 1.31 -7.77 -5.89
CA THR A 53 -0.11 -7.41 -5.74
C THR A 53 -0.34 -5.92 -6.07
N LEU A 54 0.58 -5.04 -5.70
CA LEU A 54 0.52 -3.62 -6.06
C LEU A 54 0.62 -3.42 -7.58
N GLU A 55 1.51 -4.14 -8.27
CA GLU A 55 1.61 -4.08 -9.74
C GLU A 55 0.31 -4.48 -10.44
N GLU A 56 -0.46 -5.43 -9.89
CA GLU A 56 -1.77 -5.80 -10.42
C GLU A 56 -2.87 -4.75 -10.16
N ILE A 57 -2.78 -4.05 -9.01
CA ILE A 57 -3.82 -3.12 -8.54
C ILE A 57 -3.66 -1.74 -9.16
N VAL A 58 -2.44 -1.25 -9.33
CA VAL A 58 -2.16 0.15 -9.69
C VAL A 58 -2.38 0.35 -11.19
#